data_AF-A0A2G5UPQ2-F1
#
_entry.id   AF-A0A2G5UPQ2-F1
#
_cell.length_a   1.000
_cell.length_b   1.000
_cell.length_c   1.000
_cell.angle_alpha   90.00
_cell.angle_beta   90.00
_cell.angle_gamma   90.00
#
_symmetry.space_group_name_H-M   'P 1'
#
loop_
_entity.id
_entity.type
_entity.pdbx_description
1 polymer ?
#
loop_
_entity_poly.entity_id
_entity_poly.type
_entity_poly.pdbx_seq_one_letter_code
_entity_poly.pdbx_strand_id
1 'polypeptide(L)' 'MELWATGGVVEYTTEFTESGTIRSFELDPNMKIPSTLISEGTSDKEYSNNSLMVDGEMVPLFKEIDEKEHKLEL' A
#
# COMPACT_ATOMS: atom_id res chain seq x y z
N MET A 1 -5.34 -5.27 -7.50
CA MET A 1 -4.08 -4.65 -7.04
C MET A 1 -3.26 -5.77 -6.46
N GLU A 2 -2.07 -6.03 -6.99
CA GLU A 2 -1.16 -7.04 -6.44
C GLU A 2 -0.24 -6.39 -5.41
N LEU A 3 0.14 -7.11 -4.35
CA LEU A 3 1.17 -6.68 -3.41
C LEU A 3 2.46 -7.42 -3.72
N TRP A 4 3.56 -6.69 -3.77
CA TRP A 4 4.88 -7.22 -4.08
C TRP A 4 5.85 -6.92 -2.93
N ALA A 5 6.59 -7.93 -2.49
CA ALA A 5 7.68 -7.79 -1.53
C ALA A 5 8.82 -8.72 -1.92
N THR A 6 10.06 -8.28 -1.67
CA THR A 6 11.29 -9.09 -1.86
C THR A 6 11.41 -9.81 -3.21
N GLY A 7 10.82 -9.24 -4.27
CA GLY A 7 10.91 -9.78 -5.64
C GLY A 7 9.79 -10.76 -6.03
N GLY A 8 8.77 -10.94 -5.19
CA GLY A 8 7.62 -11.80 -5.50
C GLY A 8 6.27 -11.18 -5.09
N VAL A 9 5.20 -11.80 -5.58
CA VAL A 9 3.83 -11.49 -5.15
C VAL A 9 3.60 -12.05 -3.76
N VAL A 10 3.01 -11.24 -2.89
CA VAL A 10 2.69 -11.61 -1.51
C VAL A 10 1.23 -12.01 -1.43
N GLU A 11 0.94 -13.12 -0.74
CA GLU A 11 -0.42 -13.48 -0.38
C GLU A 11 -0.93 -12.60 0.76
N TYR A 12 -2.17 -12.15 0.65
CA TYR A 12 -2.78 -11.28 1.66
C TYR A 12 -4.27 -11.60 1.82
N THR A 13 -4.78 -11.35 3.02
CA THR A 13 -6.23 -11.31 3.26
C THR A 13 -6.72 -9.88 3.10
N THR A 14 -7.98 -9.72 2.69
CA THR A 14 -8.60 -8.41 2.51
C THR A 14 -9.84 -8.30 3.39
N GLU A 15 -9.92 -7.23 4.16
CA GLU A 15 -11.09 -6.82 4.93
C GLU A 15 -11.62 -5.50 4.37
N PHE A 16 -12.92 -5.45 4.10
CA PHE A 16 -13.59 -4.24 3.63
C PHE A 16 -14.27 -3.56 4.82
N THR A 17 -13.94 -2.28 5.04
CA THR A 17 -14.50 -1.47 6.11
C THR A 17 -15.34 -0.34 5.52
N GLU A 18 -16.10 0.37 6.36
CA GLU A 18 -16.86 1.56 5.93
C GLU A 18 -15.93 2.69 5.44
N SER A 19 -14.68 2.73 5.91
CA SER A 19 -13.69 3.77 5.59
C SER A 19 -12.72 3.39 4.46
N GLY A 20 -12.71 2.13 4.02
CA GLY A 20 -11.80 1.67 2.98
C GLY A 20 -11.51 0.18 3.02
N THR A 21 -10.26 -0.19 2.81
CA THR A 21 -9.82 -1.59 2.73
C THR A 21 -8.57 -1.80 3.57
N ILE A 22 -8.56 -2.87 4.35
CA ILE A 22 -7.40 -3.32 5.11
C ILE A 22 -6.89 -4.61 4.47
N ARG A 23 -5.60 -4.67 4.17
CA ARG A 23 -4.94 -5.87 3.66
C ARG A 23 -3.86 -6.32 4.62
N SER A 24 -3.92 -7.57 5.06
CA SER A 24 -2.98 -8.14 6.04
C SER A 24 -2.13 -9.22 5.37
N PHE A 25 -0.82 -9.17 5.59
CA PHE A 25 0.16 -10.05 4.97
C PHE A 25 1.43 -10.20 5.82
N GLU A 26 2.31 -11.13 5.43
CA GLU A 26 3.66 -11.25 6.00
C GLU A 26 4.68 -10.70 4.98
N LEU A 27 5.45 -9.67 5.35
CA LEU A 27 6.41 -9.01 4.45
C LEU A 27 7.60 -9.92 4.13
N ASP A 28 8.05 -10.67 5.14
CA ASP A 28 9.03 -11.74 5.00
C ASP A 28 8.46 -13.00 5.70
N PRO A 29 8.06 -14.03 4.94
CA PRO A 29 7.52 -15.28 5.49
C PRO A 29 8.51 -16.04 6.37
N ASN A 30 9.83 -15.85 6.18
CA ASN A 30 10.85 -16.53 6.98
C ASN A 30 11.00 -15.87 8.35
N MET A 31 10.87 -14.53 8.39
CA MET A 31 10.94 -13.75 9.62
C MET A 31 9.56 -13.54 10.27
N LYS A 32 8.47 -13.90 9.58
CA LYS A 32 7.06 -13.76 10.00
C LYS A 32 6.72 -12.33 10.42
N ILE A 33 7.16 -11.35 9.65
CA ILE A 33 6.95 -9.94 9.98
C ILE A 33 5.52 -9.56 9.58
N PRO A 34 4.59 -9.35 10.54
CA PRO A 34 3.21 -9.03 10.22
C PRO A 34 3.15 -7.61 9.65
N SER A 35 2.38 -7.44 8.58
CA SER A 35 2.25 -6.18 7.87
C SER A 35 0.82 -5.93 7.45
N THR A 36 0.42 -4.67 7.50
CA THR A 36 -0.94 -4.23 7.19
C THR A 36 -0.88 -3.03 6.28
N LEU A 37 -1.55 -3.11 5.13
CA LEU A 37 -1.80 -1.98 4.26
C LEU A 37 -3.23 -1.50 4.46
N ILE A 38 -3.38 -0.25 4.90
CA ILE A 38 -4.66 0.42 5.07
C ILE A 38 -4.83 1.35 3.87
N SER A 39 -5.87 1.13 3.08
CA SER A 39 -6.25 1.99 1.96
C SER A 39 -7.53 2.73 2.32
N GLU A 40 -7.43 4.02 2.62
CA GLU A 40 -8.57 4.89 2.93
C GLU A 40 -9.09 5.57 1.66
N GLY A 41 -10.41 5.61 1.49
CA GLY A 41 -11.07 6.31 0.37
C GLY A 41 -12.17 5.51 -0.32
N THR A 42 -13.24 6.21 -0.71
CA THR A 42 -14.36 5.67 -1.49
C THR A 42 -13.94 5.33 -2.92
N SER A 43 -14.60 4.32 -3.49
CA SER A 43 -14.38 3.65 -4.80
C SER A 43 -14.16 4.51 -6.06
N ASP A 44 -14.17 5.83 -5.96
CA ASP A 44 -13.96 6.75 -7.07
C ASP A 44 -12.49 7.18 -7.14
N LYS A 45 -11.75 6.34 -7.89
CA LYS A 45 -10.61 6.66 -8.76
C LYS A 45 -9.87 7.98 -8.46
N GLU A 46 -8.69 7.87 -7.87
CA GLU A 46 -7.44 8.62 -8.14
C GLU A 46 -6.58 8.80 -6.89
N TYR A 47 -7.16 8.76 -5.68
CA TYR A 47 -6.42 9.04 -4.44
C TYR A 47 -6.88 8.12 -3.30
N SER A 48 -6.48 6.85 -3.34
CA SER A 48 -6.50 6.05 -2.10
C SER A 48 -5.27 6.42 -1.26
N ASN A 49 -5.49 6.98 -0.08
CA ASN A 49 -4.41 7.19 0.87
C ASN A 49 -4.04 5.82 1.44
N ASN A 50 -2.83 5.39 1.13
CA ASN A 50 -2.31 4.14 1.65
C ASN A 50 -1.44 4.45 2.88
N SER A 51 -1.60 3.66 3.93
CA SER A 51 -0.72 3.64 5.09
C SER A 51 -0.23 2.22 5.29
N LEU A 52 1.09 2.04 5.42
CA LEU A 52 1.70 0.75 5.68
C LEU A 52 2.10 0.68 7.16
N MET A 53 1.68 -0.39 7.83
CA MET A 53 2.16 -0.76 9.14
C MET A 53 2.99 -2.05 9.04
N VAL A 54 4.15 -2.08 9.68
CA VAL A 54 5.04 -3.24 9.75
C VAL A 54 5.42 -3.44 11.21
N ASP A 55 5.17 -4.64 11.73
CA ASP A 55 5.44 -4.98 13.14
C ASP A 55 4.84 -3.98 14.15
N GLY A 56 3.67 -3.43 13.83
CA GLY A 56 2.97 -2.45 14.65
C GLY A 56 3.44 -1.00 14.47
N GLU A 57 4.48 -0.74 13.69
CA GLU A 57 4.99 0.62 13.42
C GLU A 57 4.54 1.13 12.05
N MET A 58 4.24 2.42 11.95
CA MET A 58 3.88 3.06 10.69
C MET A 58 5.14 3.33 9.85
N VAL A 59 5.15 2.86 8.61
CA VAL A 59 6.25 3.04 7.67
C VAL A 59 5.94 4.23 6.74
N PRO A 60 6.85 5.21 6.60
CA PRO A 60 6.66 6.30 5.67
C PRO A 60 6.63 5.78 4.24
N LEU A 61 5.55 6.11 3.51
CA LEU A 61 5.44 5.77 2.09
C LEU A 61 6.09 6.85 1.24
N PHE A 62 6.89 6.41 0.26
CA PHE A 62 7.32 7.29 -0.82
C PHE A 62 6.17 7.42 -1.81
N LYS A 63 5.75 8.66 -2.09
CA LYS A 63 4.87 8.93 -3.22
C LYS A 63 5.74 8.99 -4.46
N GLU A 64 5.63 8.00 -5.34
CA GLU A 64 6.25 8.08 -6.66
C GLU A 64 5.58 9.25 -7.40
N ILE A 65 6.36 10.29 -7.69
CA ILE A 65 5.92 11.42 -8.50
C ILE A 65 6.06 10.96 -9.94
N ASP A 66 4.96 10.88 -10.68
CA ASP A 66 5.01 10.61 -12.11
C ASP A 66 5.78 11.76 -12.79
N GLU A 67 7.02 11.52 -13.24
CA GLU A 67 7.87 12.54 -13.86
C GLU A 67 7.34 13.05 -15.21
N LYS A 68 6.18 12.56 -15.68
CA LYS A 68 5.68 12.83 -17.04
C LYS A 68 4.93 14.15 -17.26
N GLU A 69 4.61 14.96 -16.24
CA GLU A 69 3.85 16.21 -16.45
C GLU A 69 4.49 17.47 -15.88
N HIS A 70 5.75 17.75 -16.21
CA HIS A 70 6.28 19.11 -16.14
C HIS A 70 6.98 19.51 -17.44
N LYS A 71 6.25 19.50 -18.57
CA LYS A 71 6.59 20.41 -19.66
C LYS A 71 6.29 21.82 -19.17
N LEU A 72 7.31 22.52 -18.65
CA LEU A 72 7.31 23.96 -18.59
C LEU A 72 7.25 24.45 -20.04
N GLU A 73 6.10 24.91 -20.50
CA GLU A 73 6.04 25.76 -21.68
C GLU A 73 6.77 27.06 -21.33
N LEU A 74 7.91 27.28 -22.01
CA LEU A 74 8.70 28.51 -21.97
C LEU A 74 8.10 29.55 -22.92
#